data_AF-A0ABD7SU60-F1
#
_entry.id   AF-A0ABD7SU60-F1
#
_cell.length_a   1.000
_cell.length_b   1.000
_cell.length_c   1.000
_cell.angle_alpha   90.00
_cell.angle_beta   90.00
_cell.angle_gamma   90.00
#
_symmetry.space_group_name_H-M   'P 1'
#
loop_
_entity.id
_entity.type
_entity.pdbx_description
1 polymer ?
#
loop_
_entity_poly.entity_id
_entity_poly.type
_entity_poly.pdbx_seq_one_letter_code
_entity_poly.pdbx_strand_id
1 'polypeptide(L)'
;MRNKNLFQALESMPTVCVCQFDEDTNSIGISFDYIGVIYTAYIDVDTQSGELLRHDKEDPTLIENLGTVVADDLISFFARLPSVESILK
;
A
#
# COMPACT_ATOMS: atom_id res chain seq x y z
N MET A 1 -9.27 -15.90 -9.78
CA MET A 1 -8.99 -14.87 -10.82
C MET A 1 -9.03 -13.44 -10.27
N ARG A 2 -9.91 -13.08 -9.31
CA ARG A 2 -9.92 -11.74 -8.68
C ARG A 2 -8.61 -11.37 -7.97
N ASN A 3 -7.99 -12.31 -7.26
CA ASN A 3 -6.79 -12.10 -6.45
C ASN A 3 -5.57 -11.66 -7.27
N LYS A 4 -5.44 -12.16 -8.51
CA LYS A 4 -4.33 -11.78 -9.41
C LYS A 4 -4.42 -10.33 -9.88
N ASN A 5 -5.64 -9.80 -10.07
CA ASN A 5 -5.82 -8.44 -10.59
C ASN A 5 -5.48 -7.38 -9.55
N LEU A 6 -5.89 -7.59 -8.29
CA LEU A 6 -5.58 -6.65 -7.21
C LEU A 6 -4.08 -6.64 -6.90
N PHE A 7 -3.46 -7.83 -6.82
CA PHE A 7 -2.01 -7.95 -6.63
C PHE A 7 -1.24 -7.23 -7.75
N GLN A 8 -1.59 -7.49 -9.02
CA GLN A 8 -0.93 -6.83 -10.16
C GLN A 8 -1.13 -5.31 -10.17
N ALA A 9 -2.32 -4.82 -9.79
CA ALA A 9 -2.57 -3.39 -9.70
C ALA A 9 -1.67 -2.73 -8.64
N LEU A 10 -1.57 -3.33 -7.45
CA LEU A 10 -0.70 -2.85 -6.37
C LEU A 10 0.79 -2.98 -6.72
N GLU A 11 1.20 -4.07 -7.36
CA GLU A 11 2.58 -4.33 -7.78
C GLU A 11 3.07 -3.36 -8.86
N SER A 12 2.15 -2.86 -9.69
CA SER A 12 2.48 -1.90 -10.75
C SER A 12 2.78 -0.47 -10.24
N MET A 13 2.58 -0.19 -8.94
CA MET A 13 2.79 1.14 -8.37
C MET A 13 4.27 1.38 -8.03
N PRO A 14 4.91 2.40 -8.61
CA PRO A 14 6.36 2.61 -8.46
C PRO A 14 6.84 2.83 -7.02
N THR A 15 5.98 3.36 -6.15
CA THR A 15 6.30 3.72 -4.76
C THR A 15 5.78 2.71 -3.73
N VAL A 16 5.08 1.66 -4.18
CA VAL A 16 4.53 0.63 -3.30
C VAL A 16 5.32 -0.66 -3.47
N CYS A 17 5.89 -1.12 -2.36
CA CYS A 17 6.41 -2.47 -2.26
C CYS A 17 5.26 -3.40 -1.88
N VAL A 18 4.85 -4.28 -2.79
CA VAL A 18 3.97 -5.39 -2.43
C VAL A 18 4.82 -6.47 -1.77
N CYS A 19 4.61 -6.70 -0.48
CA CYS A 19 5.47 -7.55 0.33
C CYS A 19 5.11 -9.03 0.16
N GLN A 20 3.82 -9.39 0.28
CA GLN A 20 3.39 -10.79 0.26
C GLN A 20 1.87 -10.92 0.10
N PHE A 21 1.42 -12.01 -0.55
CA PHE A 21 0.06 -12.52 -0.40
C PHE A 21 0.05 -13.54 0.73
N ASP A 22 -0.76 -13.29 1.75
CA ASP A 22 -0.98 -14.21 2.87
C ASP A 22 -2.25 -15.03 2.59
N GLU A 23 -2.06 -16.34 2.39
CA GLU A 23 -3.14 -17.29 2.08
C GLU A 23 -4.04 -17.53 3.28
N ASP A 24 -3.52 -17.42 4.51
CA ASP A 24 -4.27 -17.73 5.74
C ASP A 24 -5.28 -16.61 6.05
N THR A 25 -4.90 -15.36 5.77
CA THR A 25 -5.74 -14.18 5.98
C THR A 25 -6.38 -13.65 4.69
N ASN A 26 -6.16 -14.32 3.55
CA ASN A 26 -6.56 -13.88 2.21
C ASN A 26 -6.25 -12.39 1.96
N SER A 27 -5.09 -11.94 2.40
CA SER A 27 -4.72 -10.52 2.42
C SER A 27 -3.45 -10.25 1.64
N ILE A 28 -3.35 -9.06 1.04
CA ILE A 28 -2.14 -8.57 0.37
C ILE A 28 -1.47 -7.56 1.29
N GLY A 29 -0.29 -7.91 1.79
CA GLY A 29 0.57 -7.02 2.55
C GLY A 29 1.28 -6.04 1.62
N ILE A 30 1.11 -4.75 1.87
CA ILE A 30 1.78 -3.67 1.17
C ILE A 30 2.58 -2.81 2.15
N SER A 31 3.69 -2.25 1.66
CA SER A 31 4.52 -1.28 2.36
C SER A 31 4.92 -0.16 1.40
N PHE A 32 4.92 1.08 1.88
CA PHE A 32 5.37 2.23 1.08
C PHE A 32 5.98 3.32 1.96
N ASP A 33 6.95 4.05 1.40
CA ASP A 33 7.45 5.29 1.98
C ASP A 33 6.67 6.47 1.40
N TYR A 34 6.17 7.35 2.27
CA TYR A 34 5.59 8.62 1.86
C TYR A 34 6.11 9.75 2.75
N ILE A 35 6.85 10.68 2.14
CA ILE A 35 7.47 11.84 2.82
C ILE A 35 8.41 11.36 3.95
N GLY A 36 9.13 10.26 3.73
CA GLY A 36 10.11 9.73 4.68
C GLY A 36 9.49 9.07 5.91
N VAL A 37 8.23 8.66 5.81
CA VAL A 37 7.50 7.87 6.82
C VAL A 37 7.04 6.58 6.16
N ILE A 38 7.24 5.46 6.84
CA ILE A 38 6.86 4.13 6.35
C ILE A 38 5.42 3.83 6.76
N TYR A 39 4.66 3.31 5.82
CA TYR A 39 3.29 2.84 6.03
C TYR A 39 3.17 1.39 5.60
N THR A 40 2.33 0.63 6.28
CA THR A 40 1.96 -0.73 5.88
C THR A 40 0.45 -0.91 5.93
N ALA A 41 -0.08 -1.77 5.07
CA ALA A 41 -1.46 -2.22 5.16
C ALA A 41 -1.57 -3.68 4.74
N TYR A 42 -2.54 -4.39 5.30
CA TYR A 42 -2.92 -5.74 4.90
C TYR A 42 -4.31 -5.65 4.30
N ILE A 43 -4.37 -5.69 2.97
CA ILE A 43 -5.61 -5.51 2.21
C ILE A 43 -6.27 -6.87 1.99
N ASP A 44 -7.39 -7.11 2.66
CA ASP A 44 -8.22 -8.29 2.45
C ASP A 44 -8.74 -8.30 1.00
N VAL A 45 -8.59 -9.42 0.31
CA VAL A 45 -8.86 -9.50 -1.14
C VAL A 45 -10.37 -9.47 -1.45
N ASP A 46 -11.21 -9.93 -0.53
CA ASP A 46 -12.65 -10.01 -0.76
C ASP A 46 -13.34 -8.66 -0.54
N THR A 47 -12.93 -7.93 0.49
CA THR A 47 -13.44 -6.61 0.85
C THR A 47 -12.66 -5.47 0.21
N GLN A 48 -11.43 -5.73 -0.25
CA GLN A 48 -10.49 -4.74 -0.77
C GLN A 48 -10.16 -3.63 0.23
N SER A 49 -10.17 -3.95 1.51
CA SER A 49 -9.93 -3.00 2.59
C SER A 49 -8.94 -3.54 3.61
N GLY A 50 -8.28 -2.64 4.33
CA GLY A 50 -7.32 -2.99 5.37
C GLY A 50 -7.02 -1.82 6.29
N GLU A 51 -6.35 -2.09 7.40
CA GLU A 51 -5.89 -1.04 8.30
C GLU A 51 -4.60 -0.42 7.77
N LEU A 52 -4.55 0.92 7.74
CA LEU A 52 -3.35 1.67 7.41
C LEU A 52 -2.55 1.93 8.68
N LEU A 53 -1.35 1.39 8.73
CA LEU A 53 -0.46 1.47 9.87
C LEU A 53 0.71 2.41 9.52
N ARG A 54 0.97 3.40 10.38
CA ARG A 54 2.13 4.29 10.30
C ARG A 54 3.22 3.79 11.24
N HIS A 55 4.44 3.70 10.75
CA HIS A 55 5.61 3.35 11.53
C HIS A 55 6.35 4.61 11.93
N ASP A 56 6.78 4.69 13.19
CA ASP A 56 7.69 5.75 13.61
C ASP A 56 9.06 5.56 12.95
N LYS A 57 9.66 6.68 12.52
CA LYS A 57 10.92 6.68 11.78
C LYS A 57 12.13 6.40 12.66
N GLU A 58 12.07 6.81 13.93
CA GLU A 58 13.15 6.66 14.90
C GLU A 58 13.02 5.33 15.66
N ASP A 59 11.80 4.84 15.86
CA ASP A 59 11.51 3.55 16.48
C ASP A 59 10.45 2.75 15.69
N PRO A 60 10.85 1.84 14.78
CA PRO A 60 9.91 1.07 13.96
C PRO A 60 9.05 0.08 14.76
N THR A 61 9.26 -0.09 16.07
CA THR A 61 8.36 -0.87 16.92
C THR A 61 7.11 -0.09 17.33
N LEU A 62 7.13 1.24 17.18
CA LEU A 62 5.98 2.09 17.42
C LEU A 62 5.12 2.18 16.16
N ILE A 63 3.94 1.55 16.25
CA ILE A 63 2.97 1.47 15.14
C ILE A 63 1.69 2.21 15.55
N GLU A 64 1.27 3.16 14.74
CA GLU A 64 0.00 3.88 14.88
C GLU A 64 -0.99 3.42 13.80
N ASN A 65 -2.18 2.98 14.21
CA ASN A 65 -3.27 2.69 13.29
C ASN A 65 -3.99 4.00 12.92
N LEU A 66 -3.97 4.36 11.64
CA LEU A 66 -4.57 5.59 11.10
C LEU A 66 -6.02 5.40 10.63
N GLY A 67 -6.52 4.17 10.64
CA GLY A 67 -7.87 3.80 10.20
C GLY A 67 -7.86 2.87 8.99
N THR A 68 -9.04 2.71 8.39
CA THR A 68 -9.25 1.81 7.25
C THR A 68 -8.94 2.51 5.93
N VAL A 69 -8.22 1.82 5.05
CA VAL A 69 -8.00 2.20 3.65
C VAL A 69 -8.66 1.18 2.73
N VAL A 70 -9.13 1.65 1.57
CA VAL A 70 -9.64 0.82 0.48
C VAL A 70 -8.63 0.82 -0.66
N ALA A 71 -8.47 -0.33 -1.32
CA ALA A 71 -7.49 -0.51 -2.39
C ALA A 71 -7.63 0.53 -3.51
N ASP A 72 -8.85 0.80 -3.97
CA ASP A 72 -9.12 1.77 -5.05
C ASP A 72 -8.70 3.21 -4.70
N ASP A 73 -8.88 3.61 -3.44
CA ASP A 73 -8.46 4.94 -2.96
C ASP A 73 -6.94 5.04 -2.91
N LEU A 74 -6.28 3.95 -2.48
CA LEU A 74 -4.82 3.87 -2.47
C LEU A 74 -4.24 3.89 -3.89
N ILE A 75 -4.83 3.11 -4.81
CA ILE A 75 -4.48 3.11 -6.23
C ILE A 75 -4.63 4.51 -6.80
N SER A 76 -5.76 5.16 -6.54
CA SER A 76 -6.05 6.52 -7.01
C SER A 76 -5.09 7.55 -6.43
N PHE A 77 -4.68 7.40 -5.17
CA PHE A 77 -3.70 8.26 -4.53
C PHE A 77 -2.34 8.19 -5.25
N PHE A 78 -1.80 6.99 -5.46
CA PHE A 78 -0.51 6.81 -6.12
C PHE A 78 -0.53 7.17 -7.61
N ALA A 79 -1.64 6.90 -8.31
CA ALA A 79 -1.79 7.29 -9.71
C ALA A 79 -1.80 8.82 -9.93
N ARG A 80 -2.10 9.60 -8.89
CA ARG A 80 -2.09 11.07 -8.94
C ARG A 80 -0.73 11.68 -8.59
N LEU A 81 0.23 10.90 -8.11
CA LEU A 81 1.55 11.43 -7.82
C LEU A 81 2.23 11.82 -9.14
N PRO A 82 2.78 13.04 -9.23
CA PRO A 82 3.50 13.46 -10.42
C PRO A 82 4.72 12.55 -10.60
N SER A 83 4.90 12.01 -11.81
CA SER A 83 6.09 11.22 -12.13
C SER A 83 7.31 12.15 -12.16
N VAL A 84 8.48 11.66 -11.74
CA VAL A 84 9.72 12.45 -11.82
C VAL A 84 10.06 12.75 -13.28
N GLU A 85 9.67 11.89 -14.21
CA GLU A 85 9.81 12.10 -15.65
C GLU A 85 8.99 13.31 -16.14
N SER A 86 7.88 13.65 -15.47
CA SER A 86 7.04 14.79 -15.85
C SER A 86 7.71 16.16 -15.60
N ILE A 87 8.75 16.23 -14.77
CA ILE A 87 9.52 17.45 -14.50
C ILE A 87 10.79 17.56 -15.36
N LEU A 88 11.12 16.52 -16.12
CA LEU A 88 12.22 16.55 -17.08
C LEU A 88 11.78 17.35 -18.31
N LYS A 89 12.63 18.26 -18.77
CA LYS A 89 12.43 19.06 -19.99
C LYS A 89 13.15 18.44 -21.17
#